data_AF-A0A0K0D2K8-F1
#
_entry.id   AF-A0A0K0D2K8-F1
#
_cell.length_a   1.000
_cell.length_b   1.000
_cell.length_c   1.000
_cell.angle_alpha   90.00
_cell.angle_beta   90.00
_cell.angle_gamma   90.00
#
_symmetry.space_group_name_H-M   'P 1'
#
loop_
_entity.id
_entity.type
_entity.pdbx_description
1 polymer ?
#
loop_
_entity_poly.entity_id
_entity_poly.type
_entity_poly.pdbx_seq_one_letter_code
_entity_poly.pdbx_strand_id
1 'polypeptide(L)'
;MDQMTCFAIFATFLTATIWQSVIMLAISVDLLCAIVFPILYRKWMTNMTVTINVMVCAALSLVYSVFVYDSIDSTKPSNCNTFNIAMNVSSCMNVLQYCIFSSQMLVYVICYVIMYIRGR
;
A
#
# COMPACT_ATOMS: atom_id res chain seq x y z
N MET A 1 -22.60 6.57 -19.18
CA MET A 1 -21.57 5.77 -18.49
C MET A 1 -22.22 5.20 -17.26
N ASP A 2 -22.35 3.89 -17.16
CA ASP A 2 -23.13 3.25 -16.09
C ASP A 2 -22.44 3.41 -14.73
N GLN A 3 -23.22 3.55 -13.66
CA GLN A 3 -22.73 3.73 -12.28
C GLN A 3 -21.75 2.63 -11.85
N MET A 4 -22.00 1.38 -12.29
CA MET A 4 -21.13 0.22 -12.05
C MET A 4 -19.76 0.37 -12.74
N THR A 5 -19.71 0.97 -13.94
CA THR A 5 -18.45 1.17 -14.67
C THR A 5 -17.61 2.28 -14.06
N CYS A 6 -18.23 3.38 -13.60
CA CYS A 6 -17.54 4.46 -12.90
C CYS A 6 -16.94 3.98 -11.58
N PHE A 7 -17.71 3.18 -10.82
CA PHE A 7 -17.24 2.54 -9.60
C PHE A 7 -16.05 1.61 -9.84
N ALA A 8 -16.14 0.73 -10.84
CA ALA A 8 -15.06 -0.20 -11.17
C ALA A 8 -13.75 0.52 -11.54
N ILE A 9 -13.84 1.60 -12.31
CA ILE A 9 -12.66 2.40 -12.70
C ILE A 9 -12.02 3.07 -11.48
N PHE A 10 -12.83 3.66 -10.59
CA PHE A 10 -12.30 4.28 -9.37
C PHE A 10 -11.67 3.26 -8.41
N ALA A 11 -12.35 2.13 -8.19
CA ALA A 11 -11.85 1.06 -7.34
C ALA A 11 -10.55 0.44 -7.88
N THR A 12 -10.45 0.21 -9.20
CA THR A 12 -9.24 -0.32 -9.83
C THR A 12 -8.07 0.66 -9.77
N PHE A 13 -8.30 1.95 -10.07
CA PHE A 13 -7.27 2.97 -9.96
C PHE A 13 -6.73 3.09 -8.53
N LEU A 14 -7.62 3.16 -7.53
CA LEU A 14 -7.22 3.25 -6.14
C LEU A 14 -6.44 2.01 -5.69
N THR A 15 -6.94 0.81 -6.00
CA THR A 15 -6.25 -0.45 -5.67
C THR A 15 -4.85 -0.49 -6.27
N ALA A 16 -4.68 -0.07 -7.52
CA ALA A 16 -3.38 -0.02 -8.19
C ALA A 16 -2.39 0.93 -7.48
N THR A 17 -2.84 2.13 -7.09
CA THR A 17 -1.97 3.09 -6.38
C THR A 17 -1.48 2.55 -5.04
N ILE A 18 -2.33 1.85 -4.29
CA ILE A 18 -1.98 1.24 -3.01
C ILE A 18 -0.97 0.12 -3.21
N TRP A 19 -1.23 -0.76 -4.17
CA TRP A 19 -0.32 -1.86 -4.51
C TRP A 19 1.07 -1.32 -4.82
N GLN A 20 1.15 -0.26 -5.64
CA GLN A 20 2.42 0.38 -5.95
C GLN A 20 3.14 0.91 -4.68
N SER A 21 2.44 1.59 -3.78
CA SER A 21 3.02 2.10 -2.52
C SER A 21 3.50 0.98 -1.59
N VAL A 22 2.71 -0.08 -1.44
CA VAL A 22 3.06 -1.23 -0.58
C VAL A 22 4.24 -2.00 -1.15
N ILE A 23 4.28 -2.24 -2.46
CA ILE A 23 5.41 -2.90 -3.13
C ILE A 23 6.70 -2.08 -2.94
N MET A 24 6.64 -0.75 -3.10
CA MET A 24 7.82 0.10 -2.84
C MET A 24 8.28 0.05 -1.38
N LEU A 25 7.35 0.02 -0.42
CA LEU A 25 7.70 -0.13 0.99
C LEU A 25 8.37 -1.49 1.25
N ALA A 26 7.81 -2.56 0.69
CA ALA A 26 8.37 -3.90 0.82
C ALA A 26 9.79 -3.99 0.26
N ILE A 27 10.04 -3.44 -0.93
CA ILE A 27 11.39 -3.36 -1.52
C ILE A 27 12.35 -2.58 -0.61
N SER A 28 11.87 -1.50 0.00
CA SER A 28 12.68 -0.68 0.92
C SER A 28 13.07 -1.46 2.17
N VAL A 29 12.12 -2.21 2.76
CA VAL A 29 12.36 -3.07 3.93
C VAL A 29 13.28 -4.24 3.56
N ASP A 30 13.12 -4.82 2.38
CA ASP A 30 13.98 -5.88 1.85
C ASP A 30 15.43 -5.39 1.76
N LEU A 31 15.65 -4.19 1.20
CA LEU A 31 16.95 -3.56 1.15
C LEU A 31 17.55 -3.37 2.55
N LEU A 32 16.76 -2.89 3.52
CA LEU A 32 17.20 -2.72 4.90
C LEU A 32 17.62 -4.05 5.54
N CYS A 33 16.80 -5.09 5.38
CA CYS A 33 17.10 -6.42 5.90
C CYS A 33 18.38 -7.00 5.29
N ALA A 34 18.60 -6.77 3.99
CA ALA A 34 19.83 -7.16 3.30
C ALA A 34 21.07 -6.47 3.88
N ILE A 35 20.96 -5.18 4.21
CA ILE A 35 22.04 -4.39 4.80
C ILE A 35 22.30 -4.84 6.23
N VAL A 36 21.27 -5.00 7.07
CA VAL A 36 21.45 -5.28 8.50
C VAL A 36 21.94 -6.72 8.74
N PHE A 37 21.32 -7.72 8.11
CA PHE A 37 21.59 -9.14 8.36
C PHE A 37 21.77 -9.96 7.07
N PRO A 38 22.89 -9.78 6.33
CA PRO A 38 23.07 -10.37 5.00
C PRO A 38 23.01 -11.91 4.98
N ILE A 39 23.51 -12.57 6.04
CA ILE A 39 23.55 -14.05 6.12
C ILE A 39 22.17 -14.64 6.36
N LEU A 40 21.39 -14.05 7.27
CA LEU A 40 20.03 -14.50 7.59
C LEU A 40 19.07 -14.16 6.44
N TYR A 41 19.24 -12.97 5.84
CA TYR A 41 18.44 -12.48 4.72
C TYR A 41 18.50 -13.42 3.52
N ARG A 42 19.69 -13.91 3.14
CA ARG A 42 19.86 -14.82 1.99
C ARG A 42 19.05 -16.12 2.13
N LYS A 43 18.82 -16.60 3.36
CA LYS A 43 18.10 -17.85 3.64
C LYS A 43 16.59 -17.65 3.74
N TRP A 44 16.15 -16.45 4.13
CA TRP A 44 14.75 -16.11 4.36
C TRP A 44 14.06 -15.54 3.10
N MET A 45 14.78 -14.70 2.33
CA MET A 45 14.24 -14.05 1.13
C MET A 45 13.85 -14.97 -0.01
N THR A 46 14.55 -16.09 -0.16
CA THR A 46 14.43 -16.92 -1.36
C THR A 46 13.03 -17.48 -1.55
N ASN A 47 12.23 -17.62 -0.48
CA ASN A 47 10.91 -18.26 -0.56
C ASN A 47 9.74 -17.50 0.08
N MET A 48 9.96 -16.64 1.09
CA MET A 48 8.85 -16.13 1.92
C MET A 48 8.38 -14.72 1.55
N THR A 49 9.27 -13.87 1.06
CA THR A 49 8.99 -12.44 1.05
C THR A 49 8.04 -12.02 -0.06
N VAL A 50 8.20 -12.60 -1.25
CA VAL A 50 7.30 -12.33 -2.38
C VAL A 50 5.87 -12.80 -2.06
N THR A 51 5.72 -13.99 -1.51
CA THR A 51 4.41 -14.55 -1.11
C THR A 51 3.76 -13.74 -0.01
N ILE A 52 4.51 -13.32 1.02
CA ILE A 52 3.99 -12.46 2.08
C ILE A 52 3.54 -11.11 1.52
N ASN A 53 4.35 -10.48 0.65
CA ASN A 53 4.01 -9.19 0.05
C ASN A 53 2.74 -9.26 -0.79
N VAL A 54 2.58 -10.31 -1.60
CA VAL A 54 1.36 -10.53 -2.40
C VAL A 54 0.14 -10.77 -1.49
N MET A 55 0.29 -11.57 -0.44
CA MET A 55 -0.80 -11.83 0.52
C MET A 55 -1.23 -10.56 1.26
N VAL A 56 -0.28 -9.72 1.66
CA VAL A 56 -0.55 -8.41 2.30
C VAL A 56 -1.23 -7.46 1.32
N CYS A 57 -0.76 -7.38 0.07
CA CYS A 57 -1.41 -6.56 -0.97
C CYS A 57 -2.85 -7.02 -1.25
N ALA A 58 -3.07 -8.33 -1.34
CA ALA A 58 -4.39 -8.91 -1.54
C ALA A 58 -5.32 -8.61 -0.34
N ALA A 59 -4.86 -8.82 0.90
CA ALA A 59 -5.63 -8.53 2.10
C ALA A 59 -6.00 -7.04 2.19
N LEU A 60 -5.04 -6.14 1.92
CA LEU A 60 -5.29 -4.70 1.88
C LEU A 60 -6.33 -4.35 0.81
N SER A 61 -6.21 -4.90 -0.40
CA SER A 61 -7.19 -4.65 -1.46
C SER A 61 -8.61 -5.10 -1.11
N LEU A 62 -8.75 -6.23 -0.41
CA LEU A 62 -10.04 -6.73 0.06
C LEU A 62 -10.64 -5.80 1.11
N VAL A 63 -9.86 -5.42 2.13
CA VAL A 63 -10.31 -4.47 3.16
C VAL A 63 -10.78 -3.16 2.50
N TYR A 64 -10.03 -2.66 1.51
CA TYR A 64 -10.41 -1.48 0.76
C TYR A 64 -11.69 -1.64 -0.05
N SER A 65 -11.85 -2.78 -0.74
CA SER A 65 -13.07 -3.06 -1.49
C SER A 65 -14.32 -3.04 -0.60
N VAL A 66 -14.18 -3.51 0.64
CA VAL A 66 -15.26 -3.50 1.66
C VAL A 66 -15.57 -2.06 2.10
N PHE A 67 -14.56 -1.25 2.43
CA PHE A 67 -14.77 0.16 2.81
C PHE A 67 -15.38 1.00 1.69
N VAL A 68 -14.93 0.77 0.45
CA VAL A 68 -15.45 1.45 -0.74
C VAL A 68 -16.89 1.00 -1.03
N TYR A 69 -17.23 -0.27 -0.79
CA TYR A 69 -18.59 -0.77 -0.93
C TYR A 69 -19.54 -0.21 0.14
N ASP A 70 -19.11 -0.17 1.40
CA ASP A 70 -19.88 0.34 2.54
C ASP A 70 -20.17 1.85 2.43
N SER A 71 -19.25 2.60 1.81
CA SER A 71 -19.42 4.03 1.56
C SER A 71 -20.36 4.37 0.39
N ILE A 72 -20.85 3.38 -0.35
CA ILE A 72 -21.92 3.57 -1.32
C ILE A 72 -23.25 3.61 -0.57
N ASP A 73 -23.75 4.82 -0.33
CA ASP A 73 -25.08 5.04 0.23
C ASP A 73 -26.14 4.41 -0.70
N SER A 74 -26.71 3.28 -0.29
CA SER A 74 -27.66 2.48 -1.05
C SER A 74 -29.05 3.12 -1.18
N THR A 75 -29.23 4.33 -0.64
CA THR A 75 -30.53 4.99 -0.51
C THR A 75 -30.84 6.07 -1.56
N LYS A 76 -29.87 6.50 -2.39
CA LYS A 76 -30.10 7.55 -3.41
C LYS A 76 -29.73 7.08 -4.83
N PRO A 77 -30.72 6.77 -5.69
CA PRO A 77 -30.49 6.52 -7.10
C PRO A 77 -30.46 7.86 -7.84
N SER A 78 -29.31 8.23 -8.42
CA SER A 78 -29.27 8.97 -9.70
C SER A 78 -27.89 9.52 -10.08
N ASN A 79 -26.93 9.67 -9.15
CA ASN A 79 -25.62 10.21 -9.53
C ASN A 79 -24.51 9.44 -8.80
N CYS A 80 -23.55 8.92 -9.57
CA CYS A 80 -22.30 8.42 -9.03
C CYS A 80 -21.55 9.61 -8.42
N ASN A 81 -21.81 9.91 -7.16
CA ASN A 81 -21.15 11.00 -6.45
C ASN A 81 -19.78 10.51 -5.97
N THR A 82 -18.90 10.21 -6.94
CA THR A 82 -17.50 9.80 -6.73
C THR A 82 -16.77 10.74 -5.80
N PHE A 83 -17.18 12.01 -5.74
CA PHE A 83 -16.62 13.01 -4.82
C PHE A 83 -16.90 12.71 -3.33
N ASN A 84 -18.10 12.24 -2.97
CA ASN A 84 -18.43 11.91 -1.58
C ASN A 84 -17.77 10.61 -1.12
N ILE A 85 -17.74 9.61 -2.01
CA ILE A 85 -17.03 8.34 -1.76
C ILE A 85 -15.53 8.62 -1.64
N ALA A 86 -14.98 9.41 -2.56
CA ALA A 86 -13.59 9.83 -2.51
C ALA A 86 -13.29 10.61 -1.22
N MET A 87 -14.13 11.53 -0.74
CA MET A 87 -13.84 12.25 0.51
C MET A 87 -13.81 11.33 1.74
N ASN A 88 -14.77 10.40 1.86
CA ASN A 88 -14.84 9.53 3.04
C ASN A 88 -13.72 8.48 3.03
N VAL A 89 -13.43 7.91 1.85
CA VAL A 89 -12.33 6.96 1.67
C VAL A 89 -10.97 7.69 1.69
N SER A 90 -10.89 8.95 1.25
CA SER A 90 -9.66 9.75 1.20
C SER A 90 -9.10 10.02 2.58
N SER A 91 -9.91 10.27 3.60
CA SER A 91 -9.38 10.52 4.95
C SER A 91 -8.61 9.31 5.48
N CYS A 92 -9.20 8.11 5.39
CA CYS A 92 -8.53 6.87 5.77
C CYS A 92 -7.33 6.57 4.86
N MET A 93 -7.46 6.84 3.55
CA MET A 93 -6.37 6.65 2.60
C MET A 93 -5.18 7.55 2.86
N ASN A 94 -5.42 8.82 3.18
CA ASN A 94 -4.36 9.79 3.42
C ASN A 94 -3.57 9.40 4.67
N VAL A 95 -4.24 8.89 5.71
CA VAL A 95 -3.56 8.36 6.90
C VAL A 95 -2.69 7.15 6.54
N LEU A 96 -3.24 6.18 5.81
CA LEU A 96 -2.49 4.99 5.40
C LEU A 96 -1.30 5.34 4.50
N GLN A 97 -1.51 6.21 3.50
CA GLN A 97 -0.44 6.70 2.63
C GLN A 97 0.63 7.44 3.41
N TYR A 98 0.24 8.33 4.34
CA TYR A 98 1.18 9.05 5.18
C TYR A 98 2.04 8.08 6.02
N CYS A 99 1.43 7.07 6.61
CA CYS A 99 2.16 6.01 7.34
C CYS A 99 3.14 5.25 6.43
N ILE A 100 2.74 4.91 5.20
CA ILE A 100 3.61 4.23 4.23
C ILE A 100 4.78 5.14 3.83
N PHE A 101 4.53 6.41 3.48
CA PHE A 101 5.59 7.35 3.13
C PHE A 101 6.55 7.63 4.29
N SER A 102 6.02 7.83 5.50
CA SER A 102 6.85 8.04 6.69
C SER A 102 7.72 6.83 7.01
N SER A 103 7.16 5.62 6.90
CA SER A 103 7.93 4.39 7.13
C SER A 103 9.00 4.17 6.05
N GLN A 104 8.70 4.45 4.78
CA GLN A 104 9.70 4.43 3.70
C GLN A 104 10.86 5.38 4.00
N MET A 105 10.59 6.64 4.36
CA MET A 105 11.63 7.61 4.66
C MET A 105 12.51 7.18 5.83
N LEU A 106 11.90 6.65 6.91
CA LEU A 106 12.65 6.11 8.04
C LEU A 106 13.57 4.97 7.63
N VAL A 107 13.08 4.03 6.82
CA VAL A 107 13.88 2.91 6.30
C VAL A 107 15.07 3.42 5.49
N TYR A 108 14.87 4.38 4.59
CA TYR A 108 15.97 4.97 3.82
C TYR A 108 17.01 5.67 4.69
N VAL A 109 16.59 6.42 5.72
CA VAL A 109 17.51 7.08 6.65
C VAL A 109 18.32 6.03 7.43
N ILE A 110 17.70 4.97 7.92
CA ILE A 110 18.41 3.89 8.62
C ILE A 110 19.41 3.21 7.69
N CYS A 111 19.01 2.88 6.46
CA CYS A 111 19.92 2.32 5.45
C CYS A 111 21.14 3.22 5.23
N TYR A 112 20.91 4.53 5.06
CA TYR A 112 21.97 5.50 4.86
C TYR A 112 22.93 5.56 6.06
N VAL A 113 22.41 5.62 7.29
CA VAL A 113 23.22 5.66 8.51
C VAL A 113 24.08 4.40 8.65
N ILE A 114 23.51 3.21 8.41
CA ILE A 114 24.27 1.95 8.51
C ILE A 114 25.38 1.90 7.45
N MET A 115 25.09 2.30 6.20
CA MET A 115 26.11 2.35 5.15
C MET A 115 27.21 3.36 5.47
N TYR A 116 26.86 4.53 5.99
CA TYR A 116 27.84 5.54 6.41
C TYR A 116 28.76 5.05 7.52
N ILE A 117 28.22 4.36 8.53
CA ILE A 117 29.01 3.78 9.62
C ILE A 117 29.95 2.68 9.12
N ARG A 118 29.49 1.81 8.20
CA ARG A 118 30.31 0.72 7.65
C ARG A 118 31.39 1.18 6.66
N GLY A 119 31.21 2.34 6.06
CA GLY A 119 32.17 2.92 5.10
C GLY A 119 33.30 3.74 5.74
N ARG A 120 33.24 3.96 7.06
CA ARG A 120 34.36 4.48 7.87
C ARG A 120 35.16 3.32 8.46
#